data_AF-A0AAU2NKN9-F1
#
_entry.id   AF-A0AAU2NKN9-F1
#
_cell.length_a   1.000
_cell.length_b   1.000
_cell.length_c   1.000
_cell.angle_alpha   90.00
_cell.angle_beta   90.00
_cell.angle_gamma   90.00
#
_symmetry.space_group_name_H-M   'P 1'
#
loop_
_entity.id
_entity.type
_entity.pdbx_description
1 polymer ?
#
loop_
_entity_poly.entity_id
_entity_poly.type
_entity_poly.pdbx_seq_one_letter_code
_entity_poly.pdbx_strand_id
1 'polypeptide(L)'
;MSAEMDDELTAALLAHFGPRGLRSLPIAPEGPLRHPGLPLQVGPYFRVAEESDPLSVGEYAATAGLDAGPVAAQLRIGTDGGAELYFAPDRSVRAVLVGAEPVDLPVSSGVAAFAAGLLLLDRHLPAVAASDRPEEALAAYRELRQGLLAADPAAFEDREGWWPRVLDDLRRPLNVNSSAAFEVVDEQGGKRIVTQVGGPGPLHPEEVLWHRLRADGVEAEQVVRVHCELEPCMMPGHYCARWMAREFPQAEFTHSFDYGDTAESRESGIKALMISLAERQG
;
A
#
# COMPACT_ATOMS: atom_id res chain seq x y z
N MET A 1 -3.27 -30.06 14.35
CA MET A 1 -3.94 -29.20 13.35
C MET A 1 -3.15 -27.90 13.13
N SER A 2 -2.76 -27.12 14.15
CA SER A 2 -1.98 -25.88 13.88
C SER A 2 -0.56 -26.13 13.36
N ALA A 3 0.19 -27.08 13.93
CA ALA A 3 1.57 -27.33 13.52
C ALA A 3 1.71 -27.83 12.07
N GLU A 4 0.78 -28.67 11.62
CA GLU A 4 0.76 -29.19 10.25
C GLU A 4 0.42 -28.09 9.23
N MET A 5 -0.50 -27.17 9.59
CA MET A 5 -0.80 -25.98 8.78
C MET A 5 0.39 -25.00 8.75
N ASP A 6 1.12 -24.84 9.85
CA ASP A 6 2.32 -24.01 9.91
C ASP A 6 3.46 -24.60 9.05
N ASP A 7 3.59 -25.94 9.01
CA ASP A 7 4.54 -26.63 8.14
C ASP A 7 4.18 -26.50 6.65
N GLU A 8 2.89 -26.63 6.30
CA GLU A 8 2.40 -26.42 4.94
C GLU A 8 2.63 -24.97 4.46
N LEU A 9 2.34 -23.99 5.32
CA LEU A 9 2.60 -22.57 5.03
C LEU A 9 4.10 -22.32 4.86
N THR A 10 4.93 -22.89 5.72
CA THR A 10 6.39 -22.79 5.62
C THR A 10 6.90 -23.32 4.29
N ALA A 11 6.44 -24.51 3.89
CA ALA A 11 6.79 -25.11 2.61
C ALA A 11 6.32 -24.25 1.43
N ALA A 12 5.10 -23.70 1.50
CA ALA A 12 4.53 -22.85 0.45
C ALA A 12 5.29 -21.52 0.30
N LEU A 13 5.68 -20.89 1.40
CA LEU A 13 6.49 -19.66 1.41
C LEU A 13 7.87 -19.92 0.78
N LEU A 14 8.54 -20.99 1.21
CA LEU A 14 9.85 -21.37 0.68
C LEU A 14 9.79 -21.74 -0.80
N ALA A 15 8.72 -22.41 -1.24
CA ALA A 15 8.53 -22.75 -2.65
C ALA A 15 8.30 -21.53 -3.53
N HIS A 16 7.60 -20.50 -3.02
CA HIS A 16 7.23 -19.32 -3.79
C HIS A 16 8.33 -18.25 -3.80
N PHE A 17 8.81 -17.84 -2.61
CA PHE A 17 9.80 -16.77 -2.48
C PHE A 17 11.25 -17.28 -2.51
N GLY A 18 11.47 -18.57 -2.26
CA GLY A 18 12.79 -19.13 -2.05
C GLY A 18 13.41 -18.71 -0.71
N PRO A 19 14.48 -19.38 -0.26
CA PRO A 19 15.12 -19.09 1.03
C PRO A 19 15.77 -17.70 1.11
N ARG A 20 16.13 -17.11 -0.04
CA ARG A 20 16.69 -15.76 -0.11
C ARG A 20 15.64 -14.67 -0.28
N GLY A 21 14.40 -15.03 -0.61
CA GLY A 21 13.27 -14.10 -0.71
C GLY A 21 12.51 -13.94 0.59
N LEU A 22 12.93 -14.63 1.66
CA LEU A 22 12.36 -14.56 3.00
C LEU A 22 13.40 -14.01 3.98
N ARG A 23 12.93 -13.28 5.00
CA ARG A 23 13.74 -12.80 6.11
C ARG A 23 13.14 -13.20 7.43
N SER A 24 13.90 -13.97 8.20
CA SER A 24 13.61 -14.28 9.59
C SER A 24 13.98 -13.12 10.51
N LEU A 25 13.20 -12.94 11.57
CA LEU A 25 13.47 -12.08 12.71
C LEU A 25 13.88 -12.97 13.90
N PRO A 26 15.19 -13.13 14.18
CA PRO A 26 15.67 -14.11 15.17
C PRO A 26 15.21 -13.84 16.61
N ILE A 27 14.82 -12.60 16.90
CA ILE A 27 14.33 -12.20 18.22
C ILE A 27 12.82 -12.44 18.40
N ALA A 28 12.10 -12.73 17.32
CA ALA A 28 10.65 -12.95 17.37
C ALA A 28 10.31 -14.28 18.05
N PRO A 29 9.08 -14.45 18.58
CA PRO A 29 8.61 -15.75 19.07
C PRO A 29 8.70 -16.86 18.01
N GLU A 30 8.58 -18.12 18.43
CA GLU A 30 8.43 -19.24 17.48
C GLU A 30 7.22 -19.03 16.55
N GLY A 31 7.40 -19.38 15.28
CA GLY A 31 6.44 -19.16 14.21
C GLY A 31 7.04 -18.45 13.00
N PRO A 32 6.19 -17.99 12.06
CA PRO A 32 6.65 -17.53 10.74
C PRO A 32 7.57 -16.31 10.74
N LEU A 33 7.57 -15.47 11.80
CA LEU A 33 8.57 -14.41 11.94
C LEU A 33 9.98 -14.98 12.14
N ARG A 34 10.11 -16.04 12.94
CA ARG A 34 11.41 -16.67 13.25
C ARG A 34 11.83 -17.66 12.18
N HIS A 35 10.89 -18.42 11.62
CA HIS A 35 11.14 -19.36 10.52
C HIS A 35 9.85 -19.65 9.74
N PRO A 36 9.84 -19.61 8.40
CA PRO A 36 10.99 -19.30 7.53
C PRO A 36 11.29 -17.79 7.41
N GLY A 37 10.41 -16.93 7.94
CA GLY A 37 10.48 -15.50 7.80
C GLY A 37 9.32 -14.93 6.98
N LEU A 38 9.31 -13.61 6.81
CA LEU A 38 8.39 -12.88 5.94
C LEU A 38 9.05 -12.59 4.59
N PRO A 39 8.29 -12.42 3.49
CA PRO A 39 8.84 -12.07 2.20
C PRO A 39 9.55 -10.71 2.22
N LEU A 40 10.65 -10.59 1.47
CA LEU A 40 11.42 -9.35 1.42
C LEU A 40 10.59 -8.15 0.94
N GLN A 41 9.74 -8.39 -0.06
CA GLN A 41 8.85 -7.41 -0.67
C GLN A 41 7.63 -8.13 -1.23
N VAL A 42 6.44 -7.55 -1.11
CA VAL A 42 5.21 -7.95 -1.83
C VAL A 42 4.52 -6.70 -2.36
N GLY A 43 4.60 -6.49 -3.68
CA GLY A 43 4.04 -5.30 -4.32
C GLY A 43 4.49 -3.99 -3.67
N PRO A 44 3.68 -2.92 -3.71
CA PRO A 44 3.92 -1.73 -2.90
C PRO A 44 3.55 -1.96 -1.41
N TYR A 45 2.76 -2.99 -1.11
CA TYR A 45 2.07 -3.14 0.18
C TYR A 45 2.94 -3.67 1.32
N PHE A 46 4.05 -4.36 1.06
CA PHE A 46 4.88 -4.83 2.17
C PHE A 46 6.36 -4.89 1.80
N ARG A 47 7.19 -4.39 2.71
CA ARG A 47 8.63 -4.60 2.76
C ARG A 47 8.99 -5.02 4.18
N VAL A 48 9.74 -6.11 4.31
CA VAL A 48 10.23 -6.56 5.62
C VAL A 48 11.26 -5.59 6.19
N ALA A 49 11.30 -5.43 7.51
CA ALA A 49 12.34 -4.65 8.17
C ALA A 49 13.74 -5.25 7.90
N GLU A 50 14.72 -4.38 7.68
CA GLU A 50 16.13 -4.77 7.51
C GLU A 50 16.88 -4.82 8.84
N GLU A 51 18.03 -5.49 8.87
CA GLU A 51 18.86 -5.58 10.09
C GLU A 51 19.39 -4.21 10.53
N SER A 52 19.59 -3.29 9.58
CA SER A 52 19.96 -1.91 9.84
C SER A 52 18.78 -1.02 10.24
N ASP A 53 17.55 -1.51 10.11
CA ASP A 53 16.38 -0.71 10.45
C ASP A 53 16.19 -0.64 11.97
N PRO A 54 15.53 0.42 12.47
CA PRO A 54 15.03 0.47 13.83
C PRO A 54 14.21 -0.79 14.20
N LEU A 55 14.51 -1.37 15.36
CA LEU A 55 13.93 -2.63 15.80
C LEU A 55 12.49 -2.45 16.30
N SER A 56 12.24 -1.33 16.97
CA SER A 56 10.94 -0.97 17.52
C SER A 56 10.31 0.19 16.74
N VAL A 57 8.98 0.30 16.85
CA VAL A 57 8.26 1.46 16.29
C VAL A 57 8.74 2.77 16.91
N GLY A 58 9.08 2.76 18.20
CA GLY A 58 9.59 3.94 18.92
C GLY A 58 10.95 4.40 18.42
N GLU A 59 11.88 3.48 18.17
CA GLU A 59 13.17 3.82 17.56
C GLU A 59 12.98 4.40 16.16
N TYR A 60 12.08 3.82 15.36
CA TYR A 60 11.73 4.37 14.05
C TYR A 60 11.17 5.79 14.16
N ALA A 61 10.17 6.00 15.02
CA ALA A 61 9.56 7.31 15.22
C ALA A 61 10.60 8.34 15.67
N ALA A 62 11.53 7.95 16.55
CA ALA A 62 12.62 8.81 17.00
C ALA A 62 13.55 9.23 15.84
N THR A 63 13.82 8.36 14.85
CA THR A 63 14.59 8.75 13.65
C THR A 63 13.89 9.84 12.82
N ALA A 64 12.56 9.89 12.87
CA ALA A 64 11.74 10.90 12.21
C ALA A 64 11.41 12.11 13.11
N GLY A 65 11.90 12.14 14.36
CA GLY A 65 11.55 13.17 15.34
C GLY A 65 10.08 13.14 15.78
N LEU A 66 9.43 11.97 15.70
CA LEU A 66 8.04 11.75 16.03
C LEU A 66 7.89 10.90 17.29
N ASP A 67 6.70 10.92 17.89
CA ASP A 67 6.32 10.02 18.97
C ASP A 67 5.51 8.84 18.43
N ALA A 68 5.93 7.62 18.76
CA ALA A 68 5.19 6.39 18.42
C ALA A 68 4.03 6.12 19.40
N GLY A 69 3.92 6.88 20.48
CA GLY A 69 2.84 6.75 21.45
C GLY A 69 2.79 5.35 22.09
N PRO A 70 1.60 4.76 22.29
CA PRO A 70 1.44 3.48 23.00
C PRO A 70 2.17 2.29 22.37
N VAL A 71 2.49 2.37 21.08
CA VAL A 71 3.11 1.27 20.32
C VAL A 71 4.63 1.38 20.23
N ALA A 72 5.24 2.36 20.91
CA ALA A 72 6.68 2.61 20.86
C ALA A 72 7.55 1.36 21.15
N ALA A 73 7.12 0.52 22.09
CA ALA A 73 7.86 -0.68 22.49
C ALA A 73 7.62 -1.90 21.58
N GLN A 74 6.72 -1.81 20.59
CA GLN A 74 6.34 -2.95 19.77
C GLN A 74 7.43 -3.29 18.75
N LEU A 75 7.62 -4.59 18.52
CA LEU A 75 8.57 -5.10 17.53
C LEU A 75 8.09 -4.74 16.12
N ARG A 76 8.89 -3.97 15.40
CA ARG A 76 8.67 -3.67 13.99
C ARG A 76 9.00 -4.90 13.15
N ILE A 77 8.13 -5.23 12.20
CA ILE A 77 8.30 -6.37 11.29
C ILE A 77 8.45 -5.93 9.83
N GLY A 78 8.02 -4.71 9.49
CA GLY A 78 8.13 -4.17 8.15
C GLY A 78 7.39 -2.84 7.97
N THR A 79 7.16 -2.46 6.73
CA THR A 79 6.46 -1.23 6.34
C THR A 79 5.66 -1.47 5.06
N ASP A 80 4.57 -0.74 4.89
CA ASP A 80 3.83 -0.64 3.62
C ASP A 80 4.15 0.66 2.85
N GLY A 81 5.28 1.31 3.17
CA GLY A 81 5.71 2.55 2.52
C GLY A 81 5.19 3.83 3.17
N GLY A 82 4.27 3.74 4.13
CA GLY A 82 3.85 4.88 4.94
C GLY A 82 3.60 4.55 6.40
N ALA A 83 2.99 3.41 6.68
CA ALA A 83 2.82 2.87 8.02
C ALA A 83 3.89 1.83 8.37
N GLU A 84 4.19 1.73 9.65
CA GLU A 84 5.06 0.69 10.19
C GLU A 84 4.22 -0.48 10.66
N LEU A 85 4.54 -1.68 10.18
CA LEU A 85 3.89 -2.91 10.61
C LEU A 85 4.64 -3.45 11.83
N TYR A 86 3.88 -3.87 12.83
CA TYR A 86 4.41 -4.36 14.09
C TYR A 86 3.67 -5.60 14.60
N PHE A 87 4.37 -6.37 15.43
CA PHE A 87 3.83 -7.52 16.14
C PHE A 87 3.27 -7.09 17.50
N ALA A 88 1.96 -7.21 17.68
CA ALA A 88 1.25 -6.70 18.85
C ALA A 88 1.28 -7.69 20.04
N PRO A 89 1.00 -7.22 21.27
CA PRO A 89 1.04 -8.08 22.47
C PRO A 89 0.02 -9.24 22.44
N ASP A 90 -1.11 -9.06 21.76
CA ASP A 90 -2.13 -10.09 21.54
C ASP A 90 -1.77 -11.06 20.41
N ARG A 91 -0.55 -10.96 19.87
CA ARG A 91 0.02 -11.73 18.76
C ARG A 91 -0.59 -11.43 17.39
N SER A 92 -1.42 -10.39 17.29
CA SER A 92 -1.88 -9.87 16.00
C SER A 92 -0.77 -9.12 15.26
N VAL A 93 -0.97 -8.94 13.95
CA VAL A 93 -0.21 -7.98 13.15
C VAL A 93 -1.04 -6.72 13.01
N ARG A 94 -0.41 -5.57 13.23
CA ARG A 94 -1.03 -4.25 13.14
C ARG A 94 -0.11 -3.30 12.37
N ALA A 95 -0.67 -2.23 11.83
CA ALA A 95 0.06 -1.18 11.15
C ALA A 95 -0.20 0.15 11.83
N VAL A 96 0.83 0.98 12.00
CA VAL A 96 0.70 2.32 12.57
C VAL A 96 1.25 3.37 11.64
N LEU A 97 0.42 4.34 11.29
CA LEU A 97 0.86 5.57 10.65
C LEU A 97 1.37 6.52 11.74
N VAL A 98 2.69 6.62 11.89
CA VAL A 98 3.31 7.52 12.86
C VAL A 98 3.14 8.97 12.40
N GLY A 99 2.64 9.82 13.30
CA GLY A 99 2.36 11.23 13.06
C GLY A 99 1.97 11.95 14.35
N ALA A 100 1.44 13.17 14.25
CA ALA A 100 0.95 13.93 15.41
C ALA A 100 -0.18 13.19 16.15
N GLU A 101 -1.06 12.53 15.38
CA GLU A 101 -2.05 11.59 15.87
C GLU A 101 -1.79 10.23 15.20
N PRO A 102 -1.18 9.27 15.90
CA PRO A 102 -0.93 7.95 15.33
C PRO A 102 -2.23 7.25 14.95
N VAL A 103 -2.31 6.75 13.72
CA VAL A 103 -3.45 5.95 13.24
C VAL A 103 -3.05 4.50 13.25
N ASP A 104 -3.75 3.70 14.05
CA ASP A 104 -3.48 2.29 14.24
C ASP A 104 -4.53 1.42 13.54
N LEU A 105 -4.08 0.49 12.70
CA LEU A 105 -4.91 -0.30 11.80
C LEU A 105 -4.76 -1.80 12.10
N PRO A 106 -5.87 -2.56 12.21
CA PRO A 106 -5.79 -4.01 12.25
C PRO A 106 -5.30 -4.54 10.89
N VAL A 107 -4.30 -5.44 10.91
CA VAL A 107 -3.77 -6.07 9.70
C VAL A 107 -4.17 -7.53 9.64
N SER A 108 -3.82 -8.33 10.64
CA SER A 108 -4.16 -9.76 10.66
C SER A 108 -4.24 -10.26 12.09
N SER A 109 -5.08 -11.27 12.33
CA SER A 109 -5.24 -11.91 13.64
C SER A 109 -3.96 -12.59 14.14
N GLY A 110 -3.00 -12.87 13.25
CA GLY A 110 -1.67 -13.29 13.61
C GLY A 110 -0.69 -13.35 12.45
N VAL A 111 0.57 -13.65 12.76
CA VAL A 111 1.67 -13.67 11.77
C VAL A 111 1.45 -14.74 10.70
N ALA A 112 0.97 -15.94 11.05
CA ALA A 112 0.73 -16.99 10.07
C ALA A 112 -0.32 -16.58 9.04
N ALA A 113 -1.42 -15.98 9.53
CA ALA A 113 -2.46 -15.42 8.68
C ALA A 113 -1.93 -14.29 7.78
N PHE A 114 -1.12 -13.39 8.34
CA PHE A 114 -0.46 -12.33 7.58
C PHE A 114 0.46 -12.87 6.49
N ALA A 115 1.34 -13.83 6.82
CA ALA A 115 2.26 -14.43 5.85
C ALA A 115 1.53 -15.20 4.74
N ALA A 116 0.45 -15.90 5.07
CA ALA A 116 -0.43 -16.53 4.08
C ALA A 116 -1.10 -15.48 3.18
N GLY A 117 -1.53 -14.35 3.74
CA GLY A 117 -2.10 -13.24 2.98
C GLY A 117 -1.09 -12.59 2.04
N LEU A 118 0.14 -12.36 2.48
CA LEU A 118 1.23 -11.86 1.65
C LEU A 118 1.57 -12.81 0.50
N LEU A 119 1.58 -14.12 0.75
CA LEU A 119 1.77 -15.14 -0.29
C LEU A 119 0.65 -15.12 -1.33
N LEU A 120 -0.61 -15.01 -0.91
CA LEU A 120 -1.76 -14.88 -1.81
C LEU A 120 -1.66 -13.59 -2.63
N LEU A 121 -1.38 -12.47 -1.99
CA LEU A 121 -1.23 -11.18 -2.64
C LEU A 121 -0.14 -11.24 -3.73
N ASP A 122 1.05 -11.73 -3.40
CA ASP A 122 2.16 -11.81 -4.36
C ASP A 122 1.84 -12.69 -5.58
N ARG A 123 1.12 -13.81 -5.37
CA ARG A 123 0.70 -14.71 -6.45
C ARG A 123 -0.30 -14.07 -7.41
N HIS A 124 -1.24 -13.29 -6.91
CA HIS A 124 -2.32 -12.74 -7.72
C HIS A 124 -2.01 -11.35 -8.28
N LEU A 125 -1.12 -10.59 -7.65
CA LEU A 125 -0.82 -9.21 -8.02
C LEU A 125 -0.44 -9.02 -9.50
N PRO A 126 0.41 -9.86 -10.13
CA PRO A 126 0.73 -9.70 -11.54
C PRO A 126 -0.48 -9.84 -12.47
N ALA A 127 -1.42 -10.74 -12.15
CA ALA A 127 -2.62 -10.95 -12.94
C ALA A 127 -3.64 -9.82 -12.73
N VAL A 128 -3.79 -9.32 -11.50
CA VAL A 128 -4.65 -8.16 -11.19
C VAL A 128 -4.14 -6.89 -11.87
N ALA A 129 -2.82 -6.71 -11.94
CA ALA A 129 -2.17 -5.57 -12.58
C ALA A 129 -2.13 -5.65 -14.12
N ALA A 130 -2.58 -6.75 -14.73
CA ALA A 130 -2.52 -6.93 -16.18
C ALA A 130 -3.59 -6.09 -16.90
N SER A 131 -3.18 -5.05 -17.62
CA SER A 131 -4.09 -4.11 -18.27
C SER A 131 -4.72 -4.61 -19.57
N ASP A 132 -4.17 -5.65 -20.17
CA ASP A 132 -4.57 -6.19 -21.48
C ASP A 132 -5.63 -7.31 -21.38
N ARG A 133 -5.93 -7.80 -20.17
CA ARG A 133 -6.82 -8.96 -19.93
C ARG A 133 -7.78 -8.68 -18.75
N PRO A 134 -8.77 -7.78 -18.93
CA PRO A 134 -9.62 -7.30 -17.82
C PRO A 134 -10.46 -8.39 -17.15
N GLU A 135 -10.94 -9.39 -17.89
CA GLU A 135 -11.69 -10.51 -17.31
C GLU A 135 -10.82 -11.38 -16.41
N GLU A 136 -9.58 -11.63 -16.81
CA GLU A 136 -8.60 -12.38 -16.02
C GLU A 136 -8.17 -11.60 -14.78
N ALA A 137 -7.96 -10.28 -14.91
CA ALA A 137 -7.64 -9.42 -13.78
C ALA A 137 -8.76 -9.43 -12.73
N LEU A 138 -10.02 -9.37 -13.16
CA LEU A 138 -11.17 -9.45 -12.26
C LEU A 138 -11.33 -10.84 -11.62
N ALA A 139 -11.03 -11.92 -12.36
CA ALA A 139 -11.02 -13.28 -11.81
C ALA A 139 -9.94 -13.43 -10.72
N ALA A 140 -8.71 -12.99 -11.02
CA ALA A 140 -7.59 -13.01 -10.07
C ALA A 140 -7.90 -12.18 -8.82
N TYR A 141 -8.52 -11.00 -8.96
CA TYR A 141 -8.96 -10.19 -7.83
C TYR A 141 -9.98 -10.93 -6.94
N ARG A 142 -10.95 -11.63 -7.54
CA ARG A 142 -11.97 -12.39 -6.80
C ARG A 142 -11.34 -13.56 -6.04
N GLU A 143 -10.42 -14.28 -6.66
CA GLU A 143 -9.67 -15.38 -6.04
C GLU A 143 -8.83 -14.88 -4.88
N LEU A 144 -8.09 -13.78 -5.06
CA LEU A 144 -7.33 -13.12 -3.99
C LEU A 144 -8.24 -12.75 -2.81
N ARG A 145 -9.33 -12.04 -3.07
CA ARG A 145 -10.29 -11.63 -2.03
C ARG A 145 -10.85 -12.83 -1.27
N GLN A 146 -11.25 -13.89 -1.99
CA GLN A 146 -11.77 -15.10 -1.37
C GLN A 146 -10.71 -15.80 -0.52
N GLY A 147 -9.48 -15.90 -1.01
CA GLY A 147 -8.36 -16.49 -0.30
C GLY A 147 -8.03 -15.75 0.99
N LEU A 148 -7.95 -14.41 0.94
CA LEU A 148 -7.68 -13.58 2.12
C LEU A 148 -8.78 -13.73 3.18
N LEU A 149 -10.06 -13.66 2.77
CA LEU A 149 -11.20 -13.86 3.68
C LEU A 149 -11.21 -15.25 4.33
N ALA A 150 -10.84 -16.29 3.58
CA ALA A 150 -10.77 -17.64 4.10
C ALA A 150 -9.59 -17.83 5.07
N ALA A 151 -8.46 -17.17 4.81
CA ALA A 151 -7.27 -17.24 5.65
C ALA A 151 -7.44 -16.49 6.98
N ASP A 152 -8.11 -15.34 6.97
CA ASP A 152 -8.27 -14.49 8.16
C ASP A 152 -9.57 -13.68 8.16
N PRO A 153 -10.71 -14.28 8.52
CA PRO A 153 -11.99 -13.57 8.58
C PRO A 153 -11.97 -12.34 9.50
N ALA A 154 -11.20 -12.40 10.60
CA ALA A 154 -11.12 -11.34 11.60
C ALA A 154 -10.49 -10.06 11.03
N ALA A 155 -9.59 -10.17 10.06
CA ALA A 155 -8.99 -9.02 9.39
C ALA A 155 -9.98 -8.19 8.55
N PHE A 156 -11.20 -8.69 8.34
CA PHE A 156 -12.26 -8.05 7.56
C PHE A 156 -13.46 -7.61 8.42
N GLU A 157 -13.37 -7.74 9.75
CA GLU A 157 -14.41 -7.22 10.67
C GLU A 157 -14.48 -5.69 10.64
N ASP A 158 -13.34 -5.03 10.47
CA ASP A 158 -13.25 -3.58 10.27
C ASP A 158 -13.05 -3.27 8.79
N ARG A 159 -13.97 -2.49 8.19
CA ARG A 159 -13.92 -2.07 6.78
C ARG A 159 -12.75 -1.13 6.47
N GLU A 160 -12.21 -0.45 7.50
CA GLU A 160 -11.02 0.40 7.43
C GLU A 160 -9.73 -0.33 7.82
N GLY A 161 -9.81 -1.64 8.08
CA GLY A 161 -8.63 -2.48 8.27
C GLY A 161 -7.72 -2.50 7.04
N TRP A 162 -6.49 -2.97 7.26
CA TRP A 162 -5.43 -2.91 6.25
C TRP A 162 -5.75 -3.74 5.00
N TRP A 163 -6.15 -5.02 5.14
CA TRP A 163 -6.51 -5.88 4.00
C TRP A 163 -7.72 -5.37 3.20
N PRO A 164 -8.82 -4.93 3.82
CA PRO A 164 -9.90 -4.24 3.11
C PRO A 164 -9.42 -3.05 2.27
N ARG A 165 -8.52 -2.23 2.81
CA ARG A 165 -7.94 -1.09 2.08
C ARG A 165 -7.05 -1.54 0.92
N VAL A 166 -6.21 -2.56 1.09
CA VAL A 166 -5.44 -3.16 -0.01
C VAL A 166 -6.36 -3.67 -1.13
N LEU A 167 -7.48 -4.31 -0.79
CA LEU A 167 -8.45 -4.76 -1.79
C LEU A 167 -9.19 -3.61 -2.49
N ASP A 168 -9.55 -2.54 -1.77
CA ASP A 168 -10.14 -1.34 -2.38
C ASP A 168 -9.20 -0.73 -3.42
N ASP A 169 -7.92 -0.64 -3.07
CA ASP A 169 -6.88 -0.09 -3.92
C ASP A 169 -6.71 -0.93 -5.20
N LEU A 170 -6.57 -2.24 -5.07
CA LEU A 170 -6.47 -3.17 -6.22
C LEU A 170 -7.73 -3.18 -7.09
N ARG A 171 -8.92 -2.98 -6.50
CA ARG A 171 -10.19 -2.99 -7.22
C ARG A 171 -10.40 -1.72 -8.03
N ARG A 172 -9.91 -0.57 -7.56
CA ARG A 172 -10.12 0.75 -8.18
C ARG A 172 -9.79 0.77 -9.69
N PRO A 173 -8.57 0.42 -10.14
CA PRO A 173 -8.22 0.48 -11.56
C PRO A 173 -8.97 -0.54 -12.43
N LEU A 174 -9.64 -1.53 -11.83
CA LEU A 174 -10.53 -2.45 -12.54
C LEU A 174 -11.91 -1.85 -12.82
N ASN A 175 -12.31 -0.82 -12.07
CA ASN A 175 -13.60 -0.15 -12.25
C ASN A 175 -13.48 1.15 -13.05
N VAL A 176 -12.44 1.94 -12.79
CA VAL A 176 -12.28 3.26 -13.38
C VAL A 176 -10.80 3.67 -13.42
N ASN A 177 -10.40 4.27 -14.54
CA ASN A 177 -9.09 4.91 -14.65
C ASN A 177 -9.23 6.38 -14.23
N SER A 178 -8.44 6.80 -13.26
CA SER A 178 -8.26 8.21 -12.89
C SER A 178 -6.95 8.73 -13.46
N SER A 179 -6.84 10.04 -13.65
CA SER A 179 -5.60 10.68 -14.08
C SER A 179 -5.02 11.65 -13.04
N ALA A 180 -3.72 11.90 -13.18
CA ALA A 180 -2.98 12.93 -12.47
C ALA A 180 -2.27 13.84 -13.50
N ALA A 181 -2.16 15.13 -13.20
CA ALA A 181 -1.51 16.13 -14.04
C ALA A 181 -0.63 17.06 -13.21
N PHE A 182 0.64 17.18 -13.58
CA PHE A 182 1.61 18.03 -12.91
C PHE A 182 1.94 19.22 -13.82
N GLU A 183 1.85 20.44 -13.29
CA GLU A 183 2.38 21.64 -13.94
C GLU A 183 3.85 21.81 -13.54
N VAL A 184 4.73 21.77 -14.53
CA VAL A 184 6.19 21.87 -14.36
C VAL A 184 6.69 23.14 -15.01
N VAL A 185 7.58 23.85 -14.31
CA VAL A 185 8.28 25.04 -14.78
C VAL A 185 9.71 24.68 -15.21
N ASP A 186 10.07 24.97 -16.45
CA ASP A 186 11.45 24.81 -16.92
C ASP A 186 12.38 25.91 -16.40
N GLU A 187 13.69 25.77 -16.63
CA GLU A 187 14.71 26.73 -16.20
C GLU A 187 14.53 28.15 -16.79
N GLN A 188 13.79 28.26 -17.89
CA GLN A 188 13.51 29.52 -18.59
C GLN A 188 12.17 30.14 -18.15
N GLY A 189 11.46 29.51 -17.20
CA GLY A 189 10.15 29.94 -16.72
C GLY A 189 8.97 29.47 -17.60
N GLY A 190 9.22 28.64 -18.61
CA GLY A 190 8.20 28.02 -19.44
C GLY A 190 7.39 26.99 -18.64
N LYS A 191 6.07 27.03 -18.80
CA LYS A 191 5.14 26.12 -18.10
C LYS A 191 4.66 25.04 -19.05
N ARG A 192 4.68 23.79 -18.59
CA ARG A 192 4.05 22.66 -19.28
C ARG A 192 3.25 21.80 -18.31
N ILE A 193 2.13 21.28 -18.78
CA ILE A 193 1.32 20.32 -18.04
C ILE A 193 1.64 18.94 -18.59
N VAL A 194 1.98 18.01 -17.70
CA VAL A 194 2.25 16.63 -18.03
C VAL A 194 1.22 15.75 -17.32
N THR A 195 0.51 14.93 -18.09
CA THR A 195 -0.58 14.08 -17.57
C THR A 195 -0.17 12.61 -17.60
N GLN A 196 -0.72 11.84 -16.66
CA GLN A 196 -0.69 10.40 -16.63
C GLN A 196 -2.10 9.88 -16.34
N VAL A 197 -2.59 8.99 -17.19
CA VAL A 197 -3.82 8.24 -16.93
C VAL A 197 -3.41 6.95 -16.22
N GLY A 198 -4.11 6.64 -15.13
CA GLY A 198 -3.95 5.39 -14.41
C GLY A 198 -4.44 4.21 -15.22
N GLY A 199 -4.11 3.01 -14.75
CA GLY A 199 -4.58 1.77 -15.33
C GLY A 199 -4.26 0.62 -14.38
N PRO A 200 -4.63 -0.62 -14.74
CA PRO A 200 -4.20 -1.80 -14.03
C PRO A 200 -2.66 -1.81 -13.95
N GLY A 201 -2.14 -1.84 -12.74
CA GLY A 201 -0.72 -1.63 -12.47
C GLY A 201 -0.46 -1.48 -10.97
N PRO A 202 0.78 -1.72 -10.50
CA PRO A 202 1.13 -1.66 -9.08
C PRO A 202 1.36 -0.24 -8.56
N LEU A 203 1.23 0.79 -9.40
CA LEU A 203 1.52 2.18 -9.07
C LEU A 203 0.37 3.09 -9.50
N HIS A 204 0.11 4.12 -8.72
CA HIS A 204 -0.89 5.14 -8.99
C HIS A 204 -0.39 6.12 -10.08
N PRO A 205 -1.29 6.81 -10.80
CA PRO A 205 -0.88 7.73 -11.86
C PRO A 205 0.07 8.84 -11.39
N GLU A 206 -0.06 9.29 -10.13
CA GLU A 206 0.82 10.25 -9.47
C GLU A 206 2.25 9.72 -9.38
N GLU A 207 2.42 8.47 -8.95
CA GLU A 207 3.72 7.80 -8.81
C GLU A 207 4.36 7.56 -10.17
N VAL A 208 3.60 7.03 -11.13
CA VAL A 208 4.07 6.79 -12.50
C VAL A 208 4.52 8.09 -13.15
N LEU A 209 3.72 9.16 -13.00
CA LEU A 209 4.04 10.48 -13.52
C LEU A 209 5.32 11.03 -12.90
N TRP A 210 5.46 10.93 -11.58
CA TRP A 210 6.63 11.44 -10.90
C TRP A 210 7.90 10.68 -11.24
N HIS A 211 7.84 9.34 -11.28
CA HIS A 211 8.98 8.51 -11.71
C HIS A 211 9.45 8.88 -13.11
N ARG A 212 8.53 9.12 -14.04
CA ARG A 212 8.86 9.57 -15.40
C ARG A 212 9.52 10.96 -15.39
N LEU A 213 8.92 11.92 -14.68
CA LEU A 213 9.46 13.29 -14.61
C LEU A 213 10.86 13.33 -14.01
N ARG A 214 11.11 12.57 -12.92
CA ARG A 214 12.44 12.45 -12.33
C ARG A 214 13.44 11.79 -13.29
N ALA A 215 13.03 10.75 -14.01
CA ALA A 215 13.88 10.12 -15.01
C ALA A 215 14.24 11.09 -16.16
N ASP A 216 13.34 12.03 -16.47
CA ASP A 216 13.55 13.12 -17.44
C ASP A 216 14.35 14.30 -16.85
N GLY A 217 14.82 14.21 -15.60
CA GLY A 217 15.64 15.24 -14.93
C GLY A 217 14.85 16.43 -14.39
N VAL A 218 13.55 16.28 -14.16
CA VAL A 218 12.73 17.30 -13.50
C VAL A 218 12.96 17.23 -11.99
N GLU A 219 13.40 18.35 -11.41
CA GLU A 219 13.57 18.50 -9.97
C GLU A 219 12.23 18.82 -9.28
N ALA A 220 12.12 18.49 -8.00
CA ALA A 220 10.85 18.57 -7.27
C ALA A 220 10.34 20.02 -7.16
N GLU A 221 11.25 21.00 -7.04
CA GLU A 221 10.96 22.43 -6.98
C GLU A 221 10.33 22.96 -8.28
N GLN A 222 10.54 22.26 -9.40
CA GLN A 222 9.96 22.64 -10.68
C GLN A 222 8.48 22.30 -10.79
N VAL A 223 7.97 21.40 -9.95
CA VAL A 223 6.55 21.07 -9.87
C VAL A 223 5.83 22.14 -9.07
N VAL A 224 4.98 22.93 -9.72
CA VAL A 224 4.29 24.06 -9.08
C VAL A 224 2.80 23.82 -8.85
N ARG A 225 2.19 22.88 -9.57
CA ARG A 225 0.82 22.43 -9.32
C ARG A 225 0.66 20.95 -9.57
N VAL A 226 -0.18 20.32 -8.75
CA VAL A 226 -0.61 18.94 -8.91
C VAL A 226 -2.13 18.92 -8.92
N HIS A 227 -2.70 18.36 -9.99
CA HIS A 227 -4.12 18.09 -10.10
C HIS A 227 -4.36 16.59 -10.23
N CYS A 228 -5.26 16.04 -9.40
CA CYS A 228 -5.67 14.64 -9.49
C CYS A 228 -7.18 14.54 -9.72
N GLU A 229 -7.66 13.62 -10.55
CA GLU A 229 -9.11 13.47 -10.72
C GLU A 229 -9.80 13.00 -9.45
N LEU A 230 -9.18 12.06 -8.73
CA LEU A 230 -9.56 11.70 -7.37
C LEU A 230 -8.57 12.35 -6.40
N GLU A 231 -9.07 12.76 -5.23
CA GLU A 231 -8.22 13.19 -4.12
C GLU A 231 -7.08 12.18 -3.87
N PRO A 232 -5.83 12.65 -3.72
CA PRO A 232 -4.69 11.78 -3.48
C PRO A 232 -4.90 10.85 -2.28
N CYS A 233 -4.57 9.57 -2.45
CA CYS A 233 -4.92 8.56 -1.48
C CYS A 233 -4.04 8.57 -0.21
N MET A 234 -4.58 7.98 0.87
CA MET A 234 -3.86 7.58 2.10
C MET A 234 -3.92 6.06 2.31
N MET A 235 -3.84 5.31 1.20
CA MET A 235 -3.97 3.85 1.18
C MET A 235 -2.61 3.17 1.40
N PRO A 236 -2.60 1.97 2.04
CA PRO A 236 -1.40 1.15 2.15
C PRO A 236 -0.67 0.98 0.83
N GLY A 237 0.66 1.04 0.85
CA GLY A 237 1.50 0.92 -0.35
C GLY A 237 1.79 2.24 -1.06
N HIS A 238 0.89 3.22 -0.99
CA HIS A 238 0.93 4.38 -1.88
C HIS A 238 1.07 5.71 -1.14
N TYR A 239 0.15 6.03 -0.22
CA TYR A 239 0.16 7.29 0.55
C TYR A 239 0.43 8.55 -0.30
N CYS A 240 -0.25 8.65 -1.46
CA CYS A 240 -0.06 9.72 -2.45
C CYS A 240 -0.12 11.11 -1.85
N ALA A 241 -1.10 11.39 -0.98
CA ALA A 241 -1.19 12.69 -0.32
C ALA A 241 0.06 13.02 0.51
N ARG A 242 0.57 12.03 1.27
CA ARG A 242 1.69 12.22 2.20
C ARG A 242 3.01 12.42 1.48
N TRP A 243 3.35 11.56 0.51
CA TRP A 243 4.65 11.69 -0.15
C TRP A 243 4.69 12.91 -1.06
N MET A 244 3.60 13.24 -1.75
CA MET A 244 3.57 14.44 -2.60
C MET A 244 3.67 15.72 -1.79
N ALA A 245 3.02 15.81 -0.63
CA ALA A 245 3.16 16.97 0.24
C ALA A 245 4.59 17.16 0.77
N ARG A 246 5.33 16.05 0.97
CA ARG A 246 6.74 16.08 1.36
C ARG A 246 7.66 16.45 0.19
N GLU A 247 7.38 15.91 -0.99
CA GLU A 247 8.23 16.07 -2.17
C GLU A 247 8.03 17.45 -2.83
N PHE A 248 6.78 17.95 -2.89
CA PHE A 248 6.41 19.20 -3.54
C PHE A 248 5.79 20.19 -2.54
N PRO A 249 6.52 20.62 -1.49
CA PRO A 249 5.97 21.47 -0.44
C PRO A 249 5.49 22.85 -0.96
N GLN A 250 6.01 23.30 -2.10
CA GLN A 250 5.61 24.54 -2.76
C GLN A 250 4.41 24.42 -3.71
N ALA A 251 4.00 23.20 -4.07
CA ALA A 251 3.01 23.00 -5.12
C ALA A 251 1.58 23.27 -4.63
N GLU A 252 0.74 23.81 -5.51
CA GLU A 252 -0.70 23.89 -5.29
C GLU A 252 -1.34 22.54 -5.61
N PHE A 253 -2.06 21.97 -4.64
CA PHE A 253 -2.77 20.69 -4.79
C PHE A 253 -4.26 20.92 -5.02
N THR A 254 -4.81 20.28 -6.05
CA THR A 254 -6.25 20.32 -6.36
C THR A 254 -6.73 18.95 -6.78
N HIS A 255 -8.03 18.69 -6.59
CA HIS A 255 -8.67 17.48 -7.08
C HIS A 255 -10.10 17.72 -7.57
N SER A 256 -10.63 16.81 -8.40
CA SER A 256 -11.99 16.92 -8.94
C SER A 256 -13.05 16.24 -8.08
N PHE A 257 -12.73 15.09 -7.50
CA PHE A 257 -13.65 14.30 -6.68
C PHE A 257 -12.99 13.88 -5.37
N ASP A 258 -13.69 14.05 -4.26
CA ASP A 258 -13.21 13.63 -2.95
C ASP A 258 -13.06 12.11 -2.90
N TYR A 259 -12.00 11.64 -2.25
CA TYR A 259 -11.77 10.22 -1.98
C TYR A 259 -11.91 9.94 -0.49
N GLY A 260 -11.45 10.89 0.35
CA GLY A 260 -11.59 10.89 1.80
C GLY A 260 -10.98 9.67 2.50
N ASP A 261 -11.26 9.59 3.80
CA ASP A 261 -10.61 8.64 4.72
C ASP A 261 -11.44 7.40 5.03
N THR A 262 -12.68 7.30 4.54
CA THR A 262 -13.60 6.19 4.84
C THR A 262 -14.00 5.42 3.58
N ALA A 263 -14.40 4.16 3.74
CA ALA A 263 -14.83 3.33 2.61
C ALA A 263 -16.01 3.95 1.88
N GLU A 264 -16.93 4.57 2.62
CA GLU A 264 -18.09 5.26 2.04
C GLU A 264 -17.68 6.48 1.21
N SER A 265 -16.71 7.28 1.69
CA SER A 265 -16.20 8.42 0.91
C SER A 265 -15.48 7.94 -0.34
N ARG A 266 -14.66 6.88 -0.24
CA ARG A 266 -13.91 6.31 -1.36
C ARG A 266 -14.85 5.76 -2.44
N GLU A 267 -15.89 5.02 -2.03
CA GLU A 267 -16.91 4.48 -2.94
C GLU A 267 -17.71 5.61 -3.61
N SER A 268 -18.06 6.66 -2.86
CA SER A 268 -18.77 7.84 -3.37
C SER A 268 -17.94 8.61 -4.40
N GLY A 269 -16.65 8.83 -4.11
CA GLY A 269 -15.69 9.48 -5.01
C GLY A 269 -15.50 8.73 -6.32
N ILE A 270 -15.27 7.41 -6.23
CA ILE A 270 -15.14 6.53 -7.41
C ILE A 270 -16.43 6.60 -8.26
N LYS A 271 -17.61 6.53 -7.62
CA LYS A 271 -18.89 6.62 -8.32
C LYS A 271 -19.07 7.96 -9.03
N ALA A 272 -18.71 9.07 -8.38
CA ALA A 272 -18.80 10.41 -8.97
C ALA A 272 -17.88 10.53 -10.20
N LEU A 273 -16.66 10.02 -10.11
CA LEU A 273 -15.72 9.96 -11.24
C LEU A 273 -16.31 9.14 -12.40
N MET A 274 -16.86 7.95 -12.13
CA MET A 274 -17.47 7.12 -13.17
C MET A 274 -18.62 7.82 -13.89
N ILE A 275 -19.49 8.52 -13.17
CA ILE A 275 -20.59 9.29 -13.75
C ILE A 275 -20.03 10.40 -14.65
N SER A 276 -19.05 11.17 -14.16
CA SER A 276 -18.45 12.25 -14.94
C SER A 276 -17.77 11.75 -16.22
N LEU A 277 -17.10 10.60 -16.17
CA LEU A 277 -16.47 10.02 -17.36
C LEU A 277 -17.51 9.53 -18.39
N ALA A 278 -18.63 8.96 -17.93
CA ALA A 278 -19.72 8.56 -18.82
C ALA A 278 -20.36 9.77 -19.52
N GLU A 279 -20.55 10.88 -18.81
CA GLU A 279 -21.09 12.12 -19.37
C GLU A 279 -20.15 12.78 -20.40
N ARG A 280 -18.83 12.63 -20.26
CA ARG A 280 -17.84 13.16 -21.21
C ARG A 280 -17.76 12.33 -22.50
N GLN A 281 -18.23 11.09 -22.50
CA GLN A 281 -18.18 10.16 -23.63
C GLN A 281 -19.48 10.11 -24.45
N GLY A 282 -20.59 10.61 -23.89
CA GLY A 282 -21.90 10.72 -24.56
C GLY A 282 -22.07 12.03 -25.30
#